data_AF-A0A9P1FS45-F1
#
_entry.id   AF-A0A9P1FS45-F1
#
_cell.length_a   1.000
_cell.length_b   1.000
_cell.length_c   1.000
_cell.angle_alpha   90.00
_cell.angle_beta   90.00
_cell.angle_gamma   90.00
#
_symmetry.space_group_name_H-M   'P 1'
#
loop_
_entity.id
_entity.type
_entity.pdbx_description
1 polymer ?
#
loop_
_entity_poly.entity_id
_entity_poly.type
_entity_poly.pdbx_seq_one_letter_code
_entity_poly.pdbx_strand_id
1 'polypeptide(L)'
;MRNGNKHVGEKLRMKGLPAISYWDRAELTTLATSERPWMDFNPLRSEPHAVQALQHQWANLRFIRYALNGADDVCKFQKWRGCTEDHRSITMGRPGFTKQVIDGARRQRTA
;
A
#
# COMPACT_ATOMS: atom_id res chain seq x y z
N MET A 1 -2.18 1.11 -4.01
CA MET A 1 -2.94 0.42 -5.06
C MET A 1 -3.62 -0.80 -4.48
N ARG A 2 -4.95 -0.94 -4.60
CA ARG A 2 -5.64 -2.15 -4.13
C ARG A 2 -5.72 -3.16 -5.27
N ASN A 3 -5.45 -4.43 -4.98
CA ASN A 3 -5.40 -5.48 -6.01
C ASN A 3 -6.74 -5.60 -6.75
N GLY A 4 -6.68 -5.74 -8.07
CA GLY A 4 -7.85 -5.91 -8.94
C GLY A 4 -8.57 -7.25 -8.72
N ASN A 5 -9.79 -7.37 -9.26
CA ASN A 5 -10.65 -8.55 -9.07
C ASN A 5 -9.99 -9.85 -9.50
N LYS A 6 -9.29 -9.86 -10.64
CA LYS A 6 -8.60 -11.06 -11.15
C LYS A 6 -7.59 -11.61 -10.12
N HIS A 7 -6.71 -10.74 -9.63
CA HIS A 7 -5.69 -11.12 -8.65
C HIS A 7 -6.30 -11.60 -7.33
N VAL A 8 -7.30 -10.89 -6.81
CA VAL A 8 -7.96 -11.25 -5.55
C VAL A 8 -8.75 -12.54 -5.69
N GLY A 9 -9.47 -12.71 -6.80
CA GLY A 9 -10.22 -13.91 -7.13
C GLY A 9 -9.33 -15.15 -7.19
N GLU A 10 -8.19 -15.06 -7.88
CA GLU A 10 -7.22 -16.16 -7.94
C GLU A 10 -6.65 -16.49 -6.54
N LYS A 11 -6.25 -15.46 -5.78
CA LYS A 11 -5.73 -15.63 -4.42
C LYS A 11 -6.72 -16.33 -3.48
N LEU A 12 -8.01 -15.98 -3.56
CA LEU A 12 -9.05 -16.55 -2.68
C LEU A 12 -9.49 -17.93 -3.17
N ARG A 13 -9.56 -18.15 -4.49
CA ARG A 13 -9.79 -19.47 -5.07
C ARG A 13 -8.75 -20.50 -4.62
N MET A 14 -7.46 -20.13 -4.63
CA MET A 14 -6.38 -21.01 -4.11
C MET A 14 -6.54 -21.36 -2.63
N LYS A 15 -7.33 -20.59 -1.88
CA LYS A 15 -7.62 -20.82 -0.46
C LYS A 15 -8.99 -21.47 -0.21
N GLY A 16 -9.73 -21.80 -1.27
CA GLY A 16 -11.10 -22.33 -1.15
C GLY A 16 -12.11 -21.31 -0.61
N LEU A 17 -11.82 -20.01 -0.74
CA LEU A 17 -12.67 -18.92 -0.22
C LEU A 17 -13.35 -18.15 -1.36
N PRO A 18 -14.58 -17.64 -1.13
CA PRO A 18 -15.24 -16.77 -2.09
C PRO A 18 -14.52 -15.42 -2.18
N ALA A 19 -14.60 -14.78 -3.34
CA ALA A 19 -14.07 -13.44 -3.57
C ALA A 19 -15.18 -12.39 -3.56
N ILE A 20 -14.88 -11.23 -3.00
CA ILE A 20 -15.73 -10.03 -3.06
C ILE A 20 -15.20 -9.06 -4.11
N SER A 21 -16.12 -8.31 -4.73
CA SER A 21 -15.78 -7.41 -5.82
C SER A 21 -14.87 -6.27 -5.34
N TYR A 22 -14.27 -5.54 -6.29
CA TYR A 22 -13.48 -4.36 -5.98
C TYR A 22 -14.32 -3.29 -5.28
N TRP A 23 -15.57 -3.12 -5.72
CA TRP A 23 -16.46 -2.08 -5.21
C TRP A 23 -16.96 -2.43 -3.82
N ASP A 24 -17.35 -3.68 -3.57
CA ASP A 24 -17.73 -4.11 -2.20
C ASP A 24 -16.55 -3.95 -1.25
N ARG A 25 -15.35 -4.31 -1.72
CA ARG A 25 -14.11 -4.07 -0.97
C ARG A 25 -13.92 -2.58 -0.66
N ALA A 26 -14.10 -1.71 -1.66
CA ALA A 26 -13.97 -0.26 -1.51
C ALA A 26 -14.95 0.26 -0.47
N GLU A 27 -16.22 -0.13 -0.56
CA GLU A 27 -17.28 0.23 0.37
C GLU A 27 -16.94 -0.19 1.81
N LEU A 28 -16.50 -1.44 2.01
CA LEU A 28 -16.05 -1.91 3.32
C LEU A 28 -14.89 -1.08 3.88
N THR A 29 -14.01 -0.56 3.02
CA THR A 29 -12.93 0.33 3.46
C THR A 29 -13.46 1.70 3.87
N THR A 30 -14.35 2.29 3.07
CA THR A 30 -15.02 3.56 3.42
C THR A 30 -15.75 3.46 4.75
N LEU A 31 -16.51 2.39 4.97
CA LEU A 31 -17.22 2.15 6.23
C LEU A 31 -16.25 2.00 7.41
N ALA A 32 -15.14 1.27 7.23
CA ALA A 32 -14.15 1.07 8.27
C ALA A 32 -13.37 2.36 8.64
N THR A 33 -13.38 3.37 7.76
CA THR A 33 -12.68 4.65 7.97
C THR A 33 -13.62 5.82 8.24
N SER A 34 -14.94 5.62 8.25
CA SER A 34 -15.95 6.69 8.29
C SER A 34 -15.83 7.61 9.51
N GLU A 35 -15.41 7.08 10.66
CA GLU A 35 -15.24 7.85 11.90
C GLU A 35 -13.88 8.56 12.00
N ARG A 36 -13.01 8.44 10.98
CA ARG A 36 -11.64 8.98 10.98
C ARG A 36 -11.52 10.06 9.91
N PRO A 37 -11.69 11.35 10.24
CA PRO A 37 -11.77 12.43 9.24
C PRO A 37 -10.48 12.67 8.44
N TRP A 38 -9.37 12.06 8.84
CA TRP A 38 -8.08 12.13 8.17
C TRP A 38 -7.78 10.88 7.29
N MET A 39 -8.70 9.92 7.22
CA MET A 39 -8.59 8.72 6.38
C MET A 39 -9.69 8.70 5.33
N ASP A 40 -9.33 8.36 4.10
CA ASP A 40 -10.29 8.20 3.01
C ASP A 40 -9.84 7.11 2.03
N PHE A 41 -10.78 6.63 1.23
CA PHE A 41 -10.53 5.71 0.13
C PHE A 41 -10.07 6.46 -1.12
N ASN A 42 -8.95 6.04 -1.71
CA ASN A 42 -8.48 6.57 -2.99
C ASN A 42 -9.09 5.79 -4.19
N PRO A 43 -9.99 6.40 -4.98
CA PRO A 43 -10.65 5.71 -6.10
C PRO A 43 -9.77 5.59 -7.35
N LEU A 44 -8.72 6.41 -7.49
CA LEU A 44 -7.92 6.52 -8.72
C LEU A 44 -7.00 5.31 -8.98
N ARG A 45 -6.86 4.40 -8.00
CA ARG A 45 -6.05 3.16 -8.00
C ARG A 45 -4.54 3.37 -8.18
N SER A 46 -4.15 4.39 -8.91
CA SER A 46 -2.80 4.90 -9.14
C SER A 46 -2.46 5.95 -8.08
N GLU A 47 -1.44 5.66 -7.29
CA GLU A 47 -0.96 6.58 -6.26
C GLU A 47 -0.34 7.86 -6.87
N PRO A 48 0.46 7.80 -7.96
CA PRO A 48 0.95 9.01 -8.62
C PRO A 48 -0.18 9.93 -9.12
N HIS A 49 -1.22 9.37 -9.75
CA HIS A 49 -2.35 10.18 -10.23
C HIS A 49 -3.11 10.84 -9.09
N ALA A 50 -3.23 10.16 -7.95
CA ALA A 50 -3.87 10.76 -6.78
C ALA A 50 -3.05 11.93 -6.23
N VAL A 51 -1.73 11.77 -6.06
CA VAL A 51 -0.86 12.86 -5.61
C VAL A 51 -0.93 14.05 -6.58
N GLN A 52 -0.92 13.79 -7.89
CA GLN A 52 -1.04 14.83 -8.91
C GLN A 52 -2.38 15.58 -8.79
N ALA A 53 -3.49 14.87 -8.60
CA ALA A 53 -4.80 15.50 -8.40
C ALA A 53 -4.82 16.39 -7.15
N LEU A 54 -4.24 15.92 -6.04
CA LEU A 54 -4.10 16.73 -4.82
C LEU A 54 -3.24 17.98 -5.06
N GLN A 55 -2.12 17.86 -5.77
CA GLN A 55 -1.25 18.99 -6.11
C GLN A 55 -1.97 20.04 -6.98
N HIS A 56 -2.80 19.60 -7.93
CA HIS A 56 -3.61 20.52 -8.74
C HIS A 56 -4.67 21.24 -7.90
N GLN A 57 -5.31 20.53 -6.97
CA GLN A 57 -6.36 21.10 -6.13
C GLN A 57 -5.81 22.08 -5.07
N TRP A 58 -4.61 21.80 -4.54
CA TRP A 58 -3.96 22.63 -3.52
C TRP A 58 -2.53 23.00 -3.92
N ALA A 59 -2.41 23.90 -4.90
CA ALA A 59 -1.13 24.30 -5.51
C ALA A 59 -0.08 24.86 -4.53
N ASN A 60 -0.52 25.38 -3.37
CA ASN A 60 0.36 25.95 -2.36
C ASN A 60 0.82 24.94 -1.29
N LEU A 61 0.41 23.66 -1.40
CA LEU A 61 0.79 22.60 -0.46
C LEU A 61 1.87 21.69 -1.06
N ARG A 62 2.82 21.28 -0.21
CA ARG A 62 3.80 20.26 -0.56
C ARG A 62 3.32 18.88 -0.09
N PHE A 63 3.01 18.00 -1.03
CA PHE A 63 2.61 16.63 -0.75
C PHE A 63 3.83 15.72 -0.66
N ILE A 64 4.01 15.07 0.49
CA ILE A 64 5.05 14.06 0.72
C ILE A 64 4.39 12.69 0.85
N ARG A 65 4.87 11.73 0.06
CA ARG A 65 4.26 10.41 -0.08
C ARG A 65 4.97 9.37 0.77
N TYR A 66 4.18 8.56 1.49
CA TYR A 66 4.64 7.37 2.19
C TYR A 66 3.77 6.17 1.82
N ALA A 67 4.38 5.09 1.32
CA ALA A 67 3.72 3.81 1.13
C ALA A 67 3.72 3.00 2.42
N LEU A 68 2.56 2.69 2.98
CA LEU A 68 2.44 1.84 4.18
C LEU A 68 2.21 0.38 3.77
N ASN A 69 3.05 -0.55 4.25
CA ASN A 69 2.90 -1.98 3.97
C ASN A 69 3.24 -2.83 5.21
N GLY A 70 2.74 -4.07 5.26
CA GLY A 70 3.16 -5.06 6.24
C GLY A 70 4.53 -5.65 5.91
N ALA A 71 5.29 -6.05 6.93
CA ALA A 71 6.62 -6.64 6.77
C ALA A 71 6.64 -7.89 5.88
N ASP A 72 5.60 -8.73 5.90
CA ASP A 72 5.52 -9.91 5.05
C ASP A 72 5.46 -9.58 3.56
N ASP A 73 4.67 -8.56 3.20
CA ASP A 73 4.53 -8.11 1.83
C ASP A 73 5.81 -7.39 1.35
N VAL A 74 6.43 -6.60 2.23
CA VAL A 74 7.73 -5.97 1.97
C VAL A 74 8.82 -7.01 1.74
N CYS A 75 8.89 -8.07 2.54
CA CYS A 75 9.82 -9.19 2.35
C CYS A 75 9.58 -9.93 1.04
N LYS A 76 8.32 -10.32 0.77
CA LYS A 76 7.95 -11.10 -0.41
C LYS A 76 8.38 -10.43 -1.71
N PHE A 77 8.20 -9.11 -1.80
CA PHE A 77 8.50 -8.34 -3.01
C PHE A 77 9.77 -7.50 -2.91
N GLN A 78 10.54 -7.65 -1.82
CA GLN A 78 11.76 -6.90 -1.54
C GLN A 78 11.57 -5.39 -1.76
N LYS A 79 10.46 -4.84 -1.24
CA LYS A 79 10.00 -3.47 -1.55
C LYS A 79 11.02 -2.39 -1.16
N TRP A 80 11.97 -2.69 -0.28
CA TRP A 80 13.11 -1.84 0.02
C TRP A 80 13.87 -1.41 -1.25
N ARG A 81 13.99 -2.29 -2.25
CA ARG A 81 14.68 -2.00 -3.52
C ARG A 81 14.09 -0.82 -4.30
N GLY A 82 12.80 -0.56 -4.14
CA GLY A 82 12.11 0.54 -4.81
C GLY A 82 12.07 1.83 -3.99
N CYS A 83 12.70 1.87 -2.82
CA CYS A 83 12.68 3.05 -1.96
C CYS A 83 13.69 4.10 -2.44
N THR A 84 13.24 5.34 -2.59
CA THR A 84 14.02 6.53 -2.97
C THR A 84 13.58 7.72 -2.11
N GLU A 85 14.22 8.88 -2.27
CA GLU A 85 13.81 10.11 -1.57
C GLU A 85 12.35 10.51 -1.86
N ASP A 86 11.87 10.21 -3.08
CA ASP A 86 10.49 10.47 -3.53
C ASP A 86 9.55 9.27 -3.34
N HIS A 87 10.09 8.11 -2.97
CA HIS A 87 9.34 6.89 -2.74
C HIS A 87 9.69 6.29 -1.38
N ARG A 88 9.09 6.85 -0.34
CA ARG A 88 9.33 6.44 1.04
C ARG A 88 8.36 5.34 1.44
N SER A 89 8.81 4.42 2.26
CA SER A 89 8.00 3.30 2.75
C SER A 89 7.98 3.29 4.28
N ILE A 90 6.80 3.15 4.86
CA ILE A 90 6.61 2.80 6.26
C ILE A 90 6.26 1.31 6.29
N THR A 91 7.05 0.52 7.02
CA THR A 91 6.81 -0.92 7.14
C THR A 91 6.32 -1.25 8.54
N MET A 92 5.10 -1.79 8.63
CA MET A 92 4.57 -2.31 9.88
C MET A 92 5.25 -3.65 10.22
N GLY A 93 5.88 -3.70 11.38
CA GLY A 93 6.56 -4.91 11.87
C GLY A 93 5.61 -6.10 12.01
N ARG A 94 6.13 -7.31 11.78
CA ARG A 94 5.39 -8.56 11.95
C ARG A 94 6.32 -9.67 12.46
N PRO A 95 5.91 -10.47 13.46
CA PRO A 95 6.68 -11.62 13.92
C PRO A 95 7.12 -12.52 12.76
N GLY A 96 8.39 -12.93 12.77
CA GLY A 96 9.00 -13.73 11.70
C GLY A 96 9.50 -12.95 10.46
N PHE A 97 9.02 -11.73 10.23
CA PHE A 97 9.37 -10.94 9.03
C PHE A 97 10.18 -9.68 9.32
N THR A 98 10.00 -9.03 10.48
CA THR A 98 10.66 -7.74 10.77
C THR A 98 12.18 -7.80 10.60
N LYS A 99 12.83 -8.86 11.12
CA LYS A 99 14.29 -9.03 10.98
C LYS A 99 14.72 -9.13 9.51
N GLN A 100 13.95 -9.86 8.69
CA GLN A 100 14.23 -10.01 7.27
C GLN A 100 14.15 -8.68 6.50
N VAL A 101 13.19 -7.82 6.85
CA VAL A 101 13.10 -6.45 6.28
C VAL A 101 14.33 -5.64 6.63
N ILE A 102 14.75 -5.66 7.90
CA ILE A 102 15.93 -4.91 8.37
C ILE A 102 17.20 -5.40 7.66
N ASP A 103 17.40 -6.71 7.58
CA ASP A 103 18.56 -7.30 6.93
C ASP A 103 18.58 -6.99 5.42
N GLY A 104 17.42 -7.07 4.76
CA GLY A 104 17.26 -6.71 3.34
C GLY A 104 17.59 -5.24 3.06
N ALA A 105 17.05 -4.32 3.86
CA ALA A 105 17.31 -2.89 3.72
C ALA A 105 18.79 -2.54 3.99
N ARG A 106 19.43 -3.17 4.98
CA ARG A 106 20.85 -2.96 5.29
C ARG A 106 21.74 -3.36 4.13
N ARG A 107 21.50 -4.54 3.53
CA ARG A 107 22.30 -5.04 2.39
C ARG A 107 22.18 -4.13 1.17
N GLN A 108 21.00 -3.56 0.92
CA GLN A 108 20.82 -2.62 -0.19
C GLN A 108 21.60 -1.33 0.03
N ARG A 109 21.68 -0.81 1.26
CA ARG A 109 22.42 0.42 1.54
C ARG A 109 23.94 0.28 1.32
N THR A 110 24.45 -0.95 1.41
CA THR A 110 25.88 -1.27 1.23
C THR A 110 26.23 -1.71 -0.19
N ALA A 111 25.24 -1.87 -1.07
CA ALA A 111 25.41 -2.25 -2.47
C ALA A 111 25.36 -1.02 -3.37
#